data_AF-A0A2T7KJS0-F1
#
_entry.id   AF-A0A2T7KJS0-F1
#
_cell.length_a   1.000
_cell.length_b   1.000
_cell.length_c   1.000
_cell.angle_alpha   90.00
_cell.angle_beta   90.00
_cell.angle_gamma   90.00
#
_symmetry.space_group_name_H-M   'P 1'
#
loop_
_entity.id
_entity.type
_entity.pdbx_description
1 polymer ?
#
loop_
_entity_poly.entity_id
_entity_poly.type
_entity_poly.pdbx_seq_one_letter_code
_entity_poly.pdbx_strand_id
1 'polypeptide(L)'
;MDLKGLPLLVMVTPADMHDSVAAREALFRLRLMHPEITIVWADLAYAGKLVDWAKSFLRLTIKTVSRPKGAQGFVILPRRWVVERSLAWLVHARRNVRDYETRPEHSEAMLTLAAITLMTRRHPARSSAQRRGSTAVSTCPGRVNSQIQVPRC
;
A
#
# COMPACT_ATOMS: atom_id res chain seq x y z
N MET A 1 -7.35 -1.40 -2.47
CA MET A 1 -6.29 -0.67 -1.74
C MET A 1 -6.29 -1.15 -0.30
N ASP A 2 -5.13 -1.32 0.32
CA ASP A 2 -4.97 -1.54 1.75
C ASP A 2 -5.24 -0.25 2.56
N LEU A 3 -5.35 -0.35 3.89
CA LEU A 3 -5.49 0.77 4.82
C LEU A 3 -4.37 1.81 4.70
N LYS A 4 -3.16 1.40 4.31
CA LYS A 4 -2.04 2.32 4.04
C LYS A 4 -2.10 2.99 2.67
N GLY A 5 -3.11 2.67 1.86
CA GLY A 5 -3.28 3.21 0.51
C GLY A 5 -2.34 2.57 -0.51
N LEU A 6 -1.98 1.30 -0.34
CA LEU A 6 -1.24 0.53 -1.34
C LEU A 6 -2.19 -0.33 -2.17
N PRO A 7 -2.03 -0.40 -3.50
CA PRO A 7 -2.85 -1.28 -4.32
C PRO A 7 -2.51 -2.75 -4.06
N LEU A 8 -3.57 -3.58 -3.99
CA LEU A 8 -3.46 -5.04 -3.91
C LEU A 8 -3.70 -5.69 -5.28
N LEU A 9 -4.60 -5.09 -6.05
CA LEU A 9 -4.91 -5.43 -7.42
C LEU A 9 -5.17 -4.12 -8.17
N VAL A 10 -4.70 -4.05 -9.41
CA VAL A 10 -5.00 -2.98 -10.36
C VAL A 10 -5.62 -3.64 -11.59
N MET A 11 -6.68 -3.04 -12.12
CA MET A 11 -7.34 -3.46 -13.35
C MET A 11 -7.69 -2.18 -14.12
N VAL A 12 -7.37 -2.16 -15.41
CA VAL A 12 -7.72 -1.07 -16.32
C VAL A 12 -8.76 -1.61 -17.30
N THR A 13 -9.91 -0.96 -17.34
CA THR A 13 -11.00 -1.32 -18.24
C THR A 13 -11.16 -0.29 -19.34
N PRO A 14 -11.68 -0.69 -20.52
CA PRO A 14 -12.06 0.26 -21.54
C PRO A 14 -13.20 1.17 -21.03
N ALA A 15 -13.29 2.37 -21.60
CA ALA A 15 -14.18 3.43 -21.10
C ALA A 15 -15.68 3.15 -21.34
N ASP A 16 -16.01 2.19 -22.20
CA ASP A 16 -17.38 1.75 -22.50
C ASP A 16 -17.92 0.73 -21.49
N MET A 17 -17.04 0.11 -20.69
CA MET A 17 -17.43 -0.87 -19.69
C MET A 17 -17.92 -0.18 -18.42
N HIS A 18 -19.10 -0.58 -17.96
CA HIS A 18 -19.63 -0.06 -16.71
C HIS A 18 -18.88 -0.63 -15.49
N ASP A 19 -18.50 0.24 -14.55
CA ASP A 19 -17.67 -0.08 -13.38
C ASP A 19 -18.20 -1.25 -12.54
N SER A 20 -19.51 -1.47 -12.48
CA SER A 20 -20.06 -2.60 -11.71
C SER A 20 -19.76 -3.96 -12.34
N VAL A 21 -19.60 -4.02 -13.67
CA VAL A 21 -19.16 -5.22 -14.40
C VAL A 21 -17.67 -5.44 -14.16
N ALA A 22 -16.86 -4.38 -14.31
CA ALA A 22 -15.43 -4.41 -14.04
C ALA A 22 -15.13 -4.82 -12.59
N ALA A 23 -15.86 -4.25 -11.62
CA ALA A 23 -15.69 -4.53 -10.20
C ALA A 23 -16.03 -5.97 -9.84
N ARG A 24 -16.98 -6.61 -10.55
CA ARG A 24 -17.30 -8.04 -10.36
C ARG A 24 -16.08 -8.91 -10.65
N GLU A 25 -15.43 -8.67 -11.79
CA GLU A 25 -14.22 -9.38 -12.20
C GLU A 25 -13.04 -9.05 -11.26
N ALA A 26 -12.86 -7.78 -10.91
CA ALA A 26 -11.81 -7.36 -9.99
C ALA A 26 -11.95 -8.01 -8.60
N LEU A 27 -13.18 -8.10 -8.06
CA LEU A 27 -13.44 -8.75 -6.78
C LEU A 27 -13.23 -10.27 -6.83
N PHE A 28 -13.57 -10.90 -7.96
CA PHE A 28 -13.31 -12.32 -8.17
C PHE A 28 -11.80 -12.61 -8.13
N ARG A 29 -11.00 -11.86 -8.91
CA ARG A 29 -9.53 -11.98 -8.92
C ARG A 29 -8.92 -11.65 -7.57
N LEU A 30 -9.43 -10.61 -6.88
CA LEU A 30 -8.98 -10.25 -5.54
C LEU A 30 -9.19 -11.41 -4.56
N ARG A 31 -10.33 -12.09 -4.64
CA ARG A 31 -10.64 -13.22 -3.75
C ARG A 31 -9.73 -14.42 -4.00
N LEU A 32 -9.37 -14.68 -5.26
CA LEU A 32 -8.42 -15.72 -5.65
C LEU A 32 -7.01 -15.46 -5.10
N MET A 33 -6.53 -14.23 -5.18
CA MET A 33 -5.18 -13.87 -4.72
C MET A 33 -5.09 -13.65 -3.21
N HIS A 34 -6.16 -13.16 -2.60
CA HIS A 34 -6.19 -12.76 -1.19
C HIS A 34 -7.44 -13.30 -0.47
N PRO A 35 -7.47 -14.60 -0.14
CA PRO A 35 -8.61 -15.23 0.52
C PRO A 35 -8.83 -14.76 1.97
N GLU A 36 -7.88 -14.03 2.56
CA GLU A 36 -8.00 -13.47 3.92
C GLU A 36 -8.86 -12.21 3.97
N ILE A 37 -8.98 -11.49 2.84
CA ILE A 37 -9.76 -10.25 2.79
C ILE A 37 -11.23 -10.61 2.91
N THR A 38 -11.88 -10.08 3.94
CA THR A 38 -13.30 -10.32 4.22
C THR A 38 -14.17 -9.08 4.03
N ILE A 39 -13.58 -7.89 4.18
CA ILE A 39 -14.29 -6.60 4.16
C ILE A 39 -13.66 -5.71 3.09
N VAL A 40 -14.49 -5.18 2.19
CA VAL A 40 -14.10 -4.21 1.16
C VAL A 40 -14.93 -2.96 1.33
N TRP A 41 -14.33 -1.78 1.15
CA TRP A 41 -15.04 -0.51 1.17
C TRP A 41 -15.19 -0.01 -0.26
N ALA A 42 -16.39 0.47 -0.59
CA ALA A 42 -16.70 1.00 -1.92
C ALA A 42 -17.57 2.26 -1.83
N ASP A 43 -17.60 3.03 -2.89
CA ASP A 43 -18.52 4.17 -3.01
C ASP A 43 -19.96 3.70 -3.22
N LEU A 44 -20.91 4.59 -2.95
CA LEU A 44 -22.35 4.33 -3.13
C LEU A 44 -22.72 3.90 -4.56
N ALA A 45 -21.94 4.30 -5.57
CA ALA A 45 -22.14 3.90 -6.96
C ALA A 45 -22.07 2.37 -7.18
N TYR A 46 -21.39 1.64 -6.29
CA TYR A 46 -21.25 0.19 -6.34
C TYR A 46 -22.33 -0.57 -5.52
N ALA A 47 -23.34 0.14 -5.01
CA ALA A 47 -24.43 -0.47 -4.26
C ALA A 47 -25.33 -1.35 -5.16
N GLY A 48 -26.14 -2.21 -4.53
CA GLY A 48 -27.12 -3.05 -5.21
C GLY A 48 -26.58 -4.43 -5.58
N LYS A 49 -26.85 -4.86 -6.83
CA LYS A 49 -26.63 -6.26 -7.29
C LYS A 49 -25.21 -6.78 -7.04
N LEU A 50 -24.20 -5.91 -7.14
CA LEU A 50 -22.80 -6.29 -6.91
C LEU A 50 -22.54 -6.70 -5.45
N VAL A 51 -23.14 -5.99 -4.48
CA VAL A 51 -23.00 -6.28 -3.05
C VAL A 51 -23.62 -7.62 -2.70
N ASP A 52 -24.83 -7.88 -3.20
CA ASP A 52 -25.54 -9.14 -2.98
C ASP A 52 -24.79 -10.32 -3.62
N TRP A 53 -24.27 -10.12 -4.83
CA TRP A 53 -23.45 -11.10 -5.53
C TRP A 53 -22.15 -11.40 -4.76
N ALA A 54 -21.41 -10.37 -4.33
CA ALA A 54 -20.15 -10.56 -3.62
C ALA A 54 -20.34 -11.28 -2.28
N LYS A 55 -21.44 -10.99 -1.58
CA LYS A 55 -21.79 -11.67 -0.33
C LYS A 55 -22.14 -13.15 -0.57
N SER A 56 -22.92 -13.44 -1.61
CA SER A 56 -23.41 -14.79 -1.90
C SER A 56 -22.34 -15.70 -2.49
N PHE A 57 -21.56 -15.22 -3.46
CA PHE A 57 -20.60 -16.02 -4.22
C PHE A 57 -19.18 -15.96 -3.64
N LEU A 58 -18.73 -14.79 -3.17
CA LEU A 58 -17.35 -14.61 -2.70
C LEU A 58 -17.21 -14.61 -1.18
N ARG A 59 -18.33 -14.61 -0.44
CA ARG A 59 -18.38 -14.40 1.02
C ARG A 59 -17.68 -13.11 1.45
N LEU A 60 -17.69 -12.09 0.58
CA LEU A 60 -17.10 -10.77 0.82
C LEU A 60 -18.17 -9.79 1.27
N THR A 61 -17.87 -9.01 2.31
CA THR A 61 -18.74 -7.93 2.76
C THR A 61 -18.28 -6.60 2.16
N ILE A 62 -19.06 -6.05 1.24
CA ILE A 62 -18.83 -4.72 0.69
C ILE A 62 -19.56 -3.69 1.55
N LYS A 63 -18.81 -2.76 2.15
CA LYS A 63 -19.33 -1.62 2.89
C LYS A 63 -19.35 -0.40 1.98
N THR A 64 -20.55 -0.01 1.56
CA THR A 64 -20.76 1.20 0.75
C THR A 64 -20.74 2.44 1.65
N VAL A 65 -19.87 3.40 1.36
CA VAL A 65 -19.85 4.69 2.06
C VAL A 65 -20.82 5.63 1.35
N SER A 66 -21.88 6.03 2.07
CA SER A 66 -22.83 7.05 1.60
C SER A 66 -22.59 8.37 2.31
N ARG A 67 -22.89 9.47 1.63
CA ARG A 67 -23.07 10.77 2.28
C ARG A 67 -24.26 10.68 3.25
N PRO A 68 -24.19 11.26 4.45
CA PRO A 68 -25.35 11.37 5.34
C PRO A 68 -26.48 12.17 4.68
N LYS A 69 -27.72 11.67 4.80
CA LYS A 69 -28.90 12.33 4.23
C LYS A 69 -29.10 13.68 4.90
N GLY A 70 -29.27 14.74 4.10
CA GLY A 70 -29.51 16.11 4.60
C GLY A 70 -28.25 16.96 4.82
N ALA A 71 -27.05 16.43 4.58
CA ALA A 71 -25.85 17.24 4.67
C ALA A 71 -25.69 18.17 3.45
N GLN A 72 -25.65 19.47 3.71
CA GLN A 72 -25.39 20.50 2.72
C GLN A 72 -23.89 20.80 2.64
N GLY A 73 -23.39 21.04 1.43
CA GLY A 73 -21.96 21.35 1.19
C GLY A 73 -21.05 20.13 1.08
N PHE A 74 -19.75 20.34 1.31
CA PHE A 74 -18.71 19.32 1.24
C PHE A 74 -18.59 18.61 2.60
N VAL A 75 -18.95 17.33 2.62
CA VAL A 75 -18.76 16.46 3.80
C VAL A 75 -17.59 15.54 3.54
N ILE A 76 -16.67 15.48 4.51
CA ILE A 76 -15.55 14.54 4.47
C ILE A 76 -16.10 13.13 4.73
N LEU A 77 -16.07 12.29 3.70
CA LEU A 77 -16.44 10.89 3.84
C LEU A 77 -15.29 10.12 4.51
N PRO A 78 -15.57 9.29 5.54
CA PRO A 78 -14.54 8.51 6.19
C PRO A 78 -13.89 7.54 5.18
N ARG A 79 -12.55 7.44 5.22
CA ARG A 79 -11.70 6.55 4.39
C ARG A 79 -11.56 6.93 2.90
N ARG A 80 -12.39 7.83 2.36
CA ARG A 80 -12.26 8.31 0.97
C ARG A 80 -10.90 8.94 0.70
N TRP A 81 -10.35 9.67 1.68
CA TRP A 81 -9.03 10.29 1.57
C TRP A 81 -7.91 9.28 1.29
N VAL A 82 -8.04 8.03 1.74
CA VAL A 82 -7.00 6.99 1.53
C VAL A 82 -6.90 6.71 0.04
N VAL A 83 -8.05 6.50 -0.61
CA VAL A 83 -8.15 6.22 -2.04
C VAL A 83 -7.68 7.41 -2.86
N GLU A 84 -8.17 8.61 -2.55
CA GLU A 84 -7.78 9.83 -3.27
C GLU A 84 -6.28 10.10 -3.17
N ARG A 85 -5.68 9.90 -1.99
CA ARG A 85 -4.24 10.04 -1.82
C ARG A 85 -3.45 8.99 -2.58
N SER A 86 -3.90 7.73 -2.58
CA SER A 86 -3.29 6.67 -3.37
C SER A 86 -3.30 7.00 -4.86
N LEU A 87 -4.44 7.46 -5.37
CA LEU A 87 -4.57 7.91 -6.75
C LEU A 87 -3.65 9.10 -7.03
N ALA A 88 -3.56 10.07 -6.12
CA ALA A 88 -2.64 11.19 -6.25
C ALA A 88 -1.18 10.74 -6.37
N TRP A 89 -0.74 9.74 -5.60
CA TRP A 89 0.62 9.19 -5.74
C TRP A 89 0.84 8.48 -7.07
N LEU A 90 -0.16 7.74 -7.56
CA LEU A 90 -0.07 7.04 -8.84
C LEU A 90 0.03 8.03 -10.01
N VAL A 91 -0.79 9.10 -9.99
CA VAL A 91 -0.78 10.14 -11.02
C VAL A 91 0.45 11.05 -10.90
N HIS A 92 1.00 11.24 -9.69
CA HIS A 92 2.22 12.03 -9.48
C HIS A 92 3.47 11.36 -10.10
N ALA A 93 3.45 10.05 -10.34
CA ALA A 93 4.47 9.44 -11.17
C ALA A 93 4.37 10.05 -12.58
N ARG A 94 5.38 10.84 -13.00
CA ARG A 94 5.39 11.64 -14.25
C ARG A 94 4.86 10.89 -15.47
N ARG A 95 5.07 9.58 -15.51
CA ARG A 95 4.66 8.71 -16.61
C ARG A 95 3.16 8.43 -16.68
N ASN A 96 2.45 8.43 -15.56
CA ASN A 96 1.00 8.16 -15.47
C ASN A 96 0.14 9.43 -15.53
N VAL A 97 0.76 10.62 -15.71
CA VAL A 97 0.01 11.89 -15.83
C VAL A 97 -0.85 11.92 -17.09
N ARG A 98 -0.44 11.18 -18.12
CA ARG A 98 -1.17 11.04 -19.36
C ARG A 98 -1.12 9.58 -19.79
N ASP A 99 -2.28 9.02 -20.13
CA ASP A 99 -2.37 7.70 -20.72
C ASP A 99 -1.77 7.76 -22.13
N TYR A 100 -0.57 7.20 -22.29
CA TYR A 100 0.11 7.08 -23.58
C TYR A 100 -0.05 5.68 -24.17
N GLU A 101 -0.50 4.73 -23.35
CA GLU A 101 -0.61 3.33 -23.68
C GLU A 101 -1.92 3.04 -24.42
N THR A 102 -1.82 2.39 -25.58
CA THR A 102 -3.00 1.99 -26.37
C THR A 102 -3.68 0.74 -25.79
N ARG A 103 -2.94 -0.09 -25.05
CA ARG A 103 -3.44 -1.37 -24.49
C ARG A 103 -3.58 -1.26 -22.96
N PRO A 104 -4.69 -1.76 -22.38
CA PRO A 104 -4.93 -1.69 -20.94
C PRO A 104 -3.86 -2.46 -20.15
N GLU A 105 -3.34 -3.56 -20.70
CA GLU A 105 -2.25 -4.36 -20.11
C GLU A 105 -0.99 -3.53 -19.83
N HIS A 106 -0.64 -2.60 -20.73
CA HIS A 106 0.52 -1.73 -20.55
C HIS A 106 0.24 -0.67 -19.47
N SER A 107 -0.95 -0.08 -19.47
CA SER A 107 -1.38 0.86 -18.43
C SER A 107 -1.35 0.20 -17.04
N GLU A 108 -1.85 -1.04 -16.92
CA GLU A 108 -1.80 -1.84 -15.70
C GLU A 108 -0.37 -2.08 -15.21
N ALA A 109 0.55 -2.41 -16.13
CA ALA A 109 1.96 -2.60 -15.81
C ALA A 109 2.59 -1.31 -15.29
N MET A 110 2.30 -0.16 -15.90
CA MET A 110 2.83 1.14 -15.47
C MET A 110 2.30 1.59 -14.11
N LEU A 111 1.02 1.36 -13.83
CA LEU A 111 0.44 1.60 -12.50
C LEU A 111 1.06 0.69 -11.44
N THR A 112 1.28 -0.58 -11.77
CA THR A 112 1.98 -1.54 -10.90
C THR A 112 3.40 -1.10 -10.60
N LEU A 113 4.17 -0.66 -11.62
CA LEU A 113 5.54 -0.16 -11.44
C LEU A 113 5.59 1.11 -10.56
N ALA A 114 4.62 2.01 -10.72
CA ALA A 114 4.52 3.19 -9.88
C ALA A 114 4.25 2.80 -8.41
N ALA A 115 3.36 1.84 -8.17
CA ALA A 115 3.09 1.32 -6.84
C ALA A 115 4.31 0.65 -6.20
N ILE A 116 5.05 -0.18 -6.97
CA ILE A 116 6.30 -0.81 -6.50
C ILE A 116 7.33 0.24 -6.11
N THR A 117 7.53 1.26 -6.95
CA THR A 117 8.47 2.36 -6.68
C THR A 117 8.08 3.13 -5.42
N LEU A 118 6.80 3.31 -5.17
CA LEU A 118 6.30 3.95 -3.95
C LEU A 118 6.57 3.08 -2.72
N MET A 119 6.34 1.77 -2.82
CA MET A 119 6.60 0.82 -1.74
C MET A 119 8.09 0.75 -1.40
N THR A 120 8.97 0.64 -2.39
CA THR A 120 10.42 0.58 -2.16
C THR A 120 10.96 1.85 -1.52
N ARG A 121 10.44 3.03 -1.87
CA ARG A 121 10.80 4.31 -1.21
C ARG A 121 10.30 4.42 0.23
N ARG A 122 9.21 3.72 0.57
CA ARG A 122 8.60 3.76 1.91
C ARG A 122 9.15 2.72 2.87
N HIS A 123 9.66 1.62 2.33
CA HIS A 123 10.40 0.69 3.16
C HIS A 123 11.65 1.41 3.63
N PRO A 124 11.81 1.64 4.95
CA PRO A 124 13.06 2.15 5.45
C PRO A 124 14.13 1.14 5.04
N ALA A 125 15.15 1.60 4.32
CA ALA A 125 16.32 0.78 4.06
C ALA A 125 16.77 0.27 5.43
N ARG A 126 16.89 -1.07 5.56
CA ARG A 126 17.50 -1.68 6.75
C ARG A 126 18.79 -0.91 7.00
N SER A 127 18.84 -0.14 8.07
CA SER A 127 20.02 0.64 8.39
C SER A 127 21.16 -0.37 8.49
N SER A 128 22.18 -0.21 7.65
CA SER A 128 23.44 -0.94 7.73
C SER A 128 24.24 -0.59 8.99
N ALA A 129 23.57 -0.10 10.04
CA ALA A 129 24.12 0.24 11.34
C ALA A 129 24.45 -1.00 12.18
N GLN A 130 23.89 -2.17 11.87
CA GLN A 130 24.18 -3.43 12.58
C GLN A 130 25.45 -4.16 12.07
N ARG A 131 26.40 -3.47 11.42
CA ARG A 131 27.71 -4.05 11.03
C ARG A 131 28.92 -3.35 11.67
N ARG A 132 28.72 -2.42 12.61
CA ARG A 132 29.81 -1.83 13.42
C ARG A 132 29.51 -2.04 14.90
N GLY A 133 29.78 -3.23 15.40
CA GLY A 133 29.49 -3.58 16.79
C GLY A 133 29.94 -4.99 17.16
N SER A 134 31.14 -5.38 16.74
CA SER A 134 31.87 -6.51 17.34
C SER A 134 33.36 -6.27 17.16
N THR A 135 33.88 -5.28 17.88
CA THR A 135 35.26 -5.36 18.36
C THR A 135 35.12 -5.68 19.83
N ALA A 136 35.01 -6.97 20.13
CA ALA A 136 35.05 -7.45 21.51
C ALA A 136 36.40 -7.04 22.11
N VAL A 137 36.34 -6.24 23.17
CA VAL A 137 37.47 -5.92 24.05
C VAL A 137 37.99 -7.24 24.62
N SER A 138 39.21 -7.63 24.27
CA SER A 138 39.90 -8.73 24.95
C SER A 138 40.50 -8.20 26.25
N THR A 139 39.85 -8.50 27.36
CA THR A 139 40.41 -8.32 28.70
C THR A 139 41.52 -9.36 28.90
N CYS A 140 42.79 -8.94 28.99
CA CYS A 140 43.87 -9.81 29.44
C CYS A 140 43.90 -9.83 30.98
N PRO A 141 43.89 -11.00 31.65
CA PRO A 141 43.97 -11.05 33.10
C PRO A 141 45.43 -11.07 33.59
N GLY A 142 45.73 -10.20 34.55
CA GLY A 142 46.67 -10.42 35.67
C GLY A 142 48.14 -10.74 35.37
N ARG A 143 49.03 -9.77 35.60
CA ARG A 143 50.35 -10.04 36.20
C ARG A 143 50.75 -8.92 37.18
N VAL A 144 51.13 -9.36 38.36
CA VAL A 144 51.45 -8.63 39.60
C VAL A 144 52.76 -7.82 39.51
N ASN A 145 52.75 -6.67 40.20
CA ASN A 145 53.83 -5.83 40.76
C ASN A 145 55.26 -5.90 40.20
N SER A 146 55.81 -4.72 39.94
CA SER A 146 56.96 -4.20 40.71
C SER A 146 57.13 -2.69 40.50
N GLN A 147 57.35 -2.00 41.62
CA GLN A 147 57.76 -0.61 41.76
C GLN A 147 58.93 -0.24 40.83
N ILE A 148 59.01 1.04 40.42
CA ILE A 148 60.18 1.92 40.59
C ILE A 148 59.78 3.34 40.14
N GLN A 149 59.89 4.26 41.10
CA GLN A 149 59.80 5.71 40.97
C GLN A 149 61.17 6.25 40.56
N VAL A 150 61.25 7.16 39.58
CA VAL A 150 62.33 8.17 39.47
C VAL A 150 61.89 9.33 38.55
N PRO A 151 62.47 10.53 38.69
CA PRO A 151 61.72 11.79 38.67
C PRO A 151 61.83 12.57 37.36
N ARG A 152 60.97 13.59 37.28
CA ARG A 152 60.91 14.61 36.23
C ARG A 152 62.25 15.35 36.06
N CYS A 153 62.59 15.64 34.81
CA CYS A 153 63.28 16.87 34.41
C CYS A 153 62.27 17.75 33.67
#